data_AF-A0A8T4N8N2-F1
#
_entry.id   AF-A0A8T4N8N2-F1
#
_cell.length_a   1.000
_cell.length_b   1.000
_cell.length_c   1.000
_cell.angle_alpha   90.00
_cell.angle_beta   90.00
_cell.angle_gamma   90.00
#
_symmetry.space_group_name_H-M   'P 1'
#
loop_
_entity.id
_entity.type
_entity.pdbx_description
1 polymer ?
#
loop_
_entity_poly.entity_id
_entity_poly.type
_entity_poly.pdbx_seq_one_letter_code
_entity_poly.pdbx_strand_id
1 'polypeptide(L)'
;MKIDEFLLLEKLMTNMNSYAKLSEQNLEIGKKWLIIAKDDSQISRLLYKNKHYAGAAYHLQQAFEKLTKGYYILTGKKTPEEARDHQFVLNALKGEIKGDFVKDFVKLSGFLNNREFSLVPVENLLQNIEKSEDDLRKISRGEINKILEFILINENNILSKEIIKKVESKLKEKRRRGWIKQLLIKFTKSRIRDSDLELALSPEAISNQAYFMTLSVRLHLLSLLTFLHFNTPRYPYDKKSEVNFFDYTTRLGIVKSINKFLKIFDKIISTFEPEQTTKKKRKQNK
;
A
#
# COMPACT_ATOMS: atom_id res chain seq x y z
N MET A 1 10.25 16.31 -11.48
CA MET A 1 10.91 15.21 -12.20
C MET A 1 10.29 15.11 -13.59
N LYS A 2 11.11 14.77 -14.59
CA LYS A 2 10.71 14.74 -16.00
C LYS A 2 10.02 13.40 -16.31
N ILE A 3 9.44 13.31 -17.51
CA ILE A 3 8.86 12.15 -18.22
C ILE A 3 9.56 10.79 -17.93
N ASP A 4 10.82 10.79 -17.50
CA ASP A 4 11.59 9.64 -17.03
C ASP A 4 10.99 8.83 -15.85
N GLU A 5 10.09 9.38 -15.03
CA GLU A 5 9.40 8.61 -13.98
C GLU A 5 8.17 7.83 -14.47
N PHE A 6 7.54 8.32 -15.53
CA PHE A 6 6.52 7.55 -16.23
C PHE A 6 7.20 6.39 -16.99
N LEU A 7 8.39 6.65 -17.53
CA LEU A 7 9.29 5.63 -18.05
C LEU A 7 9.76 4.67 -16.93
N LEU A 8 9.84 5.11 -15.67
CA LEU A 8 10.11 4.23 -14.53
C LEU A 8 8.91 3.32 -14.28
N LEU A 9 7.67 3.83 -14.19
CA LEU A 9 6.46 2.99 -14.08
C LEU A 9 6.31 2.04 -15.29
N GLU A 10 6.60 2.51 -16.49
CA GLU A 10 6.60 1.71 -17.72
C GLU A 10 7.73 0.67 -17.73
N LYS A 11 8.97 1.00 -17.28
CA LYS A 11 10.11 0.08 -17.09
C LYS A 11 9.92 -0.90 -15.93
N LEU A 12 9.25 -0.46 -14.88
CA LEU A 12 8.83 -1.25 -13.72
C LEU A 12 7.81 -2.32 -14.14
N MET A 13 7.00 -2.00 -15.16
CA MET A 13 6.03 -2.92 -15.76
C MET A 13 6.62 -3.77 -16.90
N THR A 14 7.55 -3.24 -17.69
CA THR A 14 8.24 -4.01 -18.74
C THR A 14 9.30 -4.97 -18.20
N ASN A 15 9.89 -4.72 -17.02
CA ASN A 15 10.75 -5.70 -16.34
C ASN A 15 9.97 -6.84 -15.64
N MET A 16 8.65 -6.71 -15.49
CA MET A 16 7.74 -7.79 -15.10
C MET A 16 7.17 -8.44 -16.36
N ASN A 17 8.01 -9.17 -17.09
CA ASN A 17 7.79 -9.79 -18.41
C ASN A 17 6.68 -10.88 -18.45
N SER A 18 5.54 -10.67 -17.78
CA SER A 18 4.32 -11.46 -17.93
C SER A 18 3.00 -10.72 -17.63
N TYR A 19 3.01 -9.44 -17.23
CA TYR A 19 1.75 -8.69 -17.07
C TYR A 19 1.47 -7.85 -18.31
N ALA A 20 0.32 -8.12 -18.91
CA ALA A 20 -0.18 -7.55 -20.15
C ALA A 20 0.19 -6.07 -20.31
N LYS A 21 0.63 -5.69 -21.51
CA LYS A 21 0.71 -4.29 -21.96
C LYS A 21 -0.53 -3.57 -21.44
N LEU A 22 -0.38 -2.68 -20.46
CA LEU A 22 -1.53 -1.96 -19.92
C LEU A 22 -2.23 -1.28 -21.08
N SER A 23 -3.53 -1.53 -21.21
CA SER A 23 -4.33 -0.74 -22.13
C SER A 23 -4.30 0.73 -21.69
N GLU A 24 -4.34 1.65 -22.65
CA GLU A 24 -4.52 3.08 -22.36
C GLU A 24 -5.76 3.30 -21.48
N GLN A 25 -6.79 2.46 -21.68
CA GLN A 25 -8.00 2.42 -20.86
C GLN A 25 -7.71 2.11 -19.37
N ASN A 26 -6.88 1.10 -19.06
CA ASN A 26 -6.53 0.80 -17.67
C ASN A 26 -5.77 1.95 -17.02
N LEU A 27 -4.86 2.58 -17.78
CA LEU A 27 -4.12 3.75 -17.30
C LEU A 27 -5.06 4.92 -16.97
N GLU A 28 -6.00 5.22 -17.87
CA GLU A 28 -6.98 6.29 -17.68
C GLU A 28 -7.87 6.02 -16.46
N ILE A 29 -8.45 4.82 -16.37
CA ILE A 29 -9.34 4.43 -15.27
C ILE A 29 -8.57 4.41 -13.94
N GLY A 30 -7.37 3.86 -13.92
CA GLY A 30 -6.51 3.85 -12.74
C GLY A 30 -6.26 5.27 -12.21
N LYS A 31 -5.94 6.22 -13.09
CA LYS A 31 -5.78 7.64 -12.73
C LYS A 31 -7.06 8.26 -12.17
N LYS A 32 -8.23 7.94 -12.74
CA LYS A 32 -9.53 8.42 -12.21
C LYS A 32 -9.76 7.95 -10.78
N TRP A 33 -9.44 6.69 -10.45
CA TRP A 33 -9.51 6.19 -9.08
C TRP A 33 -8.62 6.96 -8.11
N LEU A 34 -7.39 7.31 -8.53
CA LEU A 34 -6.47 8.10 -7.70
C LEU A 34 -7.02 9.51 -7.42
N ILE A 35 -7.60 10.17 -8.43
CA ILE A 35 -8.22 11.49 -8.27
C ILE A 35 -9.34 11.43 -7.23
N ILE A 36 -10.26 10.47 -7.37
CA ILE A 36 -11.40 10.36 -6.45
C ILE A 36 -10.93 9.96 -5.04
N ALA A 37 -9.90 9.12 -4.93
CA ALA A 37 -9.29 8.80 -3.63
C ALA A 37 -8.76 10.06 -2.93
N LYS A 38 -8.14 10.98 -3.70
CA LYS A 38 -7.66 12.26 -3.18
C LYS A 38 -8.80 13.12 -2.66
N ASP A 39 -9.89 13.22 -3.41
CA ASP A 39 -11.07 13.98 -3.02
C ASP A 39 -11.67 13.44 -1.70
N ASP A 40 -11.81 12.12 -1.58
CA ASP A 40 -12.24 11.48 -0.32
C ASP A 40 -11.32 11.80 0.86
N SER A 41 -10.00 11.83 0.65
CA SER A 41 -9.05 12.20 1.71
C SER A 41 -9.23 13.66 2.16
N GLN A 42 -9.59 14.56 1.24
CA GLN A 42 -9.86 15.97 1.55
C GLN A 42 -11.19 16.12 2.29
N ILE A 43 -12.23 15.40 1.86
CA ILE A 43 -13.52 15.37 2.56
C ILE A 43 -13.34 14.84 3.99
N SER A 44 -12.59 13.75 4.16
CA SER A 44 -12.25 13.20 5.48
C SER A 44 -11.60 14.24 6.39
N ARG A 45 -10.63 15.03 5.88
CA ARG A 45 -10.03 16.15 6.64
C ARG A 45 -11.05 17.18 7.05
N LEU A 46 -11.91 17.61 6.14
CA LEU A 46 -12.91 18.64 6.40
C LEU A 46 -13.91 18.18 7.47
N LEU A 47 -14.41 16.96 7.35
CA LEU A 47 -15.33 16.36 8.32
C LEU A 47 -14.66 16.21 9.70
N TYR A 48 -13.40 15.76 9.74
CA TYR A 48 -12.65 15.62 10.98
C TYR A 48 -12.47 16.96 11.70
N LYS A 49 -12.07 18.01 10.96
CA LYS A 49 -11.92 19.38 11.49
C LYS A 49 -13.22 19.93 12.07
N ASN A 50 -14.35 19.60 11.45
CA ASN A 50 -15.68 19.99 11.88
C ASN A 50 -16.31 19.00 12.89
N LYS A 51 -15.52 18.07 13.46
CA LYS A 51 -15.95 17.09 14.47
C LYS A 51 -17.01 16.09 14.00
N HIS A 52 -17.22 15.94 12.69
CA HIS A 52 -18.04 14.90 12.08
C HIS A 52 -17.24 13.59 11.94
N TYR A 53 -16.92 12.95 13.06
CA TYR A 53 -15.94 11.86 13.10
C TYR A 53 -16.37 10.57 12.38
N ALA A 54 -17.65 10.19 12.45
CA ALA A 54 -18.16 9.03 11.71
C ALA A 54 -18.00 9.23 10.19
N GLY A 55 -18.42 10.40 9.69
CA GLY A 55 -18.23 10.78 8.29
C GLY A 55 -16.75 10.88 7.91
N ALA A 56 -15.91 11.41 8.80
CA ALA A 56 -14.47 11.48 8.56
C ALA A 56 -13.83 10.08 8.42
N ALA A 57 -14.20 9.13 9.29
CA ALA A 57 -13.74 7.75 9.22
C ALA A 57 -14.25 7.04 7.94
N TYR A 58 -15.50 7.31 7.56
CA TYR A 58 -16.09 6.81 6.32
C TYR A 58 -15.32 7.26 5.08
N HIS A 59 -15.09 8.56 4.92
CA HIS A 59 -14.34 9.06 3.77
C HIS A 59 -12.86 8.66 3.82
N LEU A 60 -12.28 8.45 5.01
CA LEU A 60 -10.94 7.88 5.14
C LEU A 60 -10.89 6.46 4.56
N GLN A 61 -11.89 5.63 4.90
CA GLN A 61 -12.04 4.28 4.34
C GLN A 61 -12.17 4.31 2.83
N GLN A 62 -13.03 5.18 2.30
CA GLN A 62 -13.20 5.35 0.86
C GLN A 62 -11.92 5.78 0.17
N ALA A 63 -11.17 6.72 0.73
CA ALA A 63 -9.89 7.16 0.19
C ALA A 63 -8.92 5.98 0.00
N PHE A 64 -8.72 5.15 1.02
CA PHE A 64 -7.82 3.99 0.91
C PHE A 64 -8.37 2.87 0.02
N GLU A 65 -9.68 2.62 0.02
CA GLU A 65 -10.29 1.64 -0.89
C GLU A 65 -10.02 2.01 -2.36
N LYS A 66 -10.30 3.27 -2.71
CA LYS A 66 -10.12 3.79 -4.07
C LYS A 66 -8.65 3.86 -4.48
N LEU A 67 -7.77 4.25 -3.56
CA LEU A 67 -6.32 4.23 -3.79
C LEU A 67 -5.81 2.80 -4.07
N THR A 68 -6.26 1.81 -3.29
CA THR A 68 -5.92 0.40 -3.51
C THR A 68 -6.46 -0.09 -4.84
N LYS A 69 -7.72 0.20 -5.19
CA LYS A 69 -8.29 -0.14 -6.51
C LYS A 69 -7.47 0.45 -7.67
N GLY A 70 -7.14 1.75 -7.57
CA GLY A 70 -6.28 2.43 -8.54
C GLY A 70 -4.93 1.75 -8.71
N TYR A 71 -4.26 1.40 -7.61
CA TYR A 71 -2.99 0.66 -7.63
C TYR A 71 -3.10 -0.69 -8.35
N TYR A 72 -4.13 -1.47 -8.09
CA TYR A 72 -4.31 -2.79 -8.73
C TYR A 72 -4.54 -2.70 -10.25
N ILE A 73 -5.32 -1.70 -10.68
CA ILE A 73 -5.57 -1.45 -12.11
C ILE A 73 -4.29 -0.95 -12.79
N LEU A 74 -3.58 0.01 -12.17
CA LEU A 74 -2.33 0.57 -12.68
C LEU A 74 -1.17 -0.41 -12.70
N THR A 75 -1.23 -1.50 -11.94
CA THR A 75 -0.21 -2.56 -11.97
C THR A 75 -0.61 -3.73 -12.87
N GLY A 76 -1.78 -3.67 -13.53
CA GLY A 76 -2.29 -4.74 -14.37
C GLY A 76 -2.64 -6.02 -13.60
N LYS A 77 -2.67 -5.96 -12.26
CA LYS A 77 -3.06 -7.10 -11.40
C LYS A 77 -4.55 -7.42 -11.50
N LYS A 78 -5.35 -6.41 -11.84
CA LYS A 78 -6.81 -6.51 -12.00
C LYS A 78 -7.32 -5.64 -13.13
N THR A 79 -8.36 -6.09 -13.81
CA THR A 79 -9.12 -5.23 -14.72
C THR A 79 -10.02 -4.27 -13.94
N PRO A 80 -10.49 -3.16 -14.56
CA PRO A 80 -11.48 -2.28 -13.98
C PRO A 80 -12.73 -3.00 -13.46
N GLU A 81 -13.19 -4.01 -14.17
CA GLU A 81 -14.37 -4.81 -13.84
C GLU A 81 -14.13 -5.64 -12.57
N GLU A 82 -12.97 -6.31 -12.48
CA GLU A 82 -12.61 -7.11 -11.31
C GLU A 82 -12.39 -6.24 -10.06
N ALA A 83 -11.91 -5.01 -10.22
CA ALA A 83 -11.65 -4.08 -9.12
C ALA A 83 -12.87 -3.26 -8.69
N ARG A 84 -14.04 -3.45 -9.32
CA ARG A 84 -15.22 -2.62 -9.09
C ARG A 84 -15.82 -2.79 -7.69
N ASP A 85 -15.92 -4.02 -7.21
CA ASP A 85 -16.62 -4.35 -5.97
C ASP A 85 -15.80 -3.95 -4.72
N HIS A 86 -16.47 -3.61 -3.63
CA HIS A 86 -15.86 -3.41 -2.31
C HIS A 86 -15.36 -4.76 -1.74
N GLN A 87 -16.04 -5.86 -2.06
CA GLN A 87 -15.63 -7.22 -1.68
C GLN A 87 -14.27 -7.61 -2.28
N PHE A 88 -13.89 -7.03 -3.42
CA PHE A 88 -12.55 -7.21 -3.99
C PHE A 88 -11.47 -6.81 -2.99
N VAL A 89 -11.59 -5.64 -2.34
CA VAL A 89 -10.59 -5.18 -1.38
C VAL A 89 -10.53 -6.16 -0.21
N LEU A 90 -11.67 -6.58 0.34
CA LEU A 90 -11.71 -7.60 1.40
C LEU A 90 -11.06 -8.93 0.97
N ASN A 91 -11.28 -9.38 -0.26
CA ASN A 91 -10.73 -10.63 -0.77
C ASN A 91 -9.23 -10.51 -1.05
N ALA A 92 -8.76 -9.37 -1.58
CA ALA A 92 -7.34 -9.06 -1.74
C ALA A 92 -6.65 -9.00 -0.37
N LEU A 93 -7.26 -8.37 0.62
CA LEU A 93 -6.80 -8.34 2.01
C LEU A 93 -6.72 -9.76 2.60
N LYS A 94 -7.76 -10.59 2.44
CA LYS A 94 -7.76 -11.96 2.95
C LYS A 94 -6.76 -12.86 2.21
N GLY A 95 -6.55 -12.67 0.90
CA GLY A 95 -5.64 -13.47 0.09
C GLY A 95 -4.16 -13.08 0.22
N GLU A 96 -3.85 -11.78 0.16
CA GLU A 96 -2.47 -11.28 0.25
C GLU A 96 -1.99 -11.13 1.70
N ILE A 97 -2.86 -10.81 2.67
CA ILE A 97 -2.41 -10.64 4.06
C ILE A 97 -2.35 -11.97 4.82
N LYS A 98 -3.29 -12.93 4.60
CA LYS A 98 -3.26 -14.23 5.32
C LYS A 98 -2.17 -15.19 4.83
N GLY A 99 -1.62 -14.97 3.64
CA GLY A 99 -0.57 -15.82 3.10
C GLY A 99 0.81 -15.53 3.72
N ASP A 100 1.79 -16.38 3.37
CA ASP A 100 3.20 -16.13 3.64
C ASP A 100 3.71 -14.79 3.09
N PHE A 101 2.94 -14.10 2.24
CA PHE A 101 3.29 -12.84 1.59
C PHE A 101 3.72 -11.74 2.59
N VAL A 102 3.02 -11.57 3.72
CA VAL A 102 3.41 -10.59 4.75
C VAL A 102 4.69 -11.02 5.47
N LYS A 103 4.84 -12.31 5.76
CA LYS A 103 6.06 -12.86 6.37
C LYS A 103 7.25 -12.71 5.44
N ASP A 104 7.07 -13.00 4.16
CA ASP A 104 8.08 -12.89 3.10
C ASP A 104 8.43 -11.43 2.84
N PHE A 105 7.43 -10.53 2.87
CA PHE A 105 7.66 -9.09 2.84
C PHE A 105 8.53 -8.63 4.01
N VAL A 106 8.21 -9.03 5.24
CA VAL A 106 9.01 -8.63 6.41
C VAL A 106 10.41 -9.20 6.35
N LYS A 107 10.58 -10.46 5.92
CA LYS A 107 11.92 -11.03 5.69
C LYS A 107 12.69 -10.24 4.64
N LEU A 108 12.06 -9.90 3.52
CA LEU A 108 12.67 -9.08 2.47
C LEU A 108 13.03 -7.69 2.98
N SER A 109 12.13 -7.03 3.70
CA SER A 109 12.41 -5.71 4.26
C SER A 109 13.52 -5.76 5.30
N GLY A 110 13.50 -6.73 6.21
CA GLY A 110 14.56 -6.90 7.19
C GLY A 110 15.90 -7.21 6.54
N PHE A 111 15.89 -8.02 5.49
CA PHE A 111 17.04 -8.25 4.63
C PHE A 111 17.55 -6.94 4.01
N LEU A 112 16.70 -6.09 3.43
CA LEU A 112 17.15 -4.83 2.81
C LEU A 112 17.66 -3.83 3.84
N ASN A 113 17.09 -3.85 5.04
CA ASN A 113 17.33 -2.85 6.08
C ASN A 113 18.42 -3.20 7.09
N ASN A 114 18.94 -4.44 7.10
CA ASN A 114 19.77 -4.96 8.21
C ASN A 114 19.10 -4.72 9.58
N ARG A 115 17.78 -4.80 9.63
CA ARG A 115 17.00 -4.64 10.86
C ARG A 115 16.01 -5.78 10.96
N GLU A 116 15.90 -6.36 12.13
CA GLU A 116 14.77 -7.24 12.42
C GLU A 116 13.54 -6.38 12.70
N PHE A 117 12.45 -6.67 12.00
CA PHE A 117 11.16 -6.06 12.26
C PHE A 117 10.30 -7.07 13.02
N SER A 118 9.69 -6.63 14.11
CA SER A 118 8.71 -7.45 14.83
C SER A 118 7.44 -7.59 13.98
N LEU A 119 7.10 -8.83 13.63
CA LEU A 119 5.85 -9.18 12.96
C LEU A 119 4.64 -9.17 13.89
N VAL A 120 4.87 -9.19 15.21
CA VAL A 120 3.83 -9.39 16.23
C VAL A 120 2.62 -8.46 16.06
N PRO A 121 2.76 -7.15 15.80
CA PRO A 121 1.59 -6.27 15.61
C PRO A 121 0.75 -6.63 14.38
N VAL A 122 1.40 -7.08 13.29
CA VAL A 122 0.73 -7.46 12.04
C VAL A 122 0.12 -8.86 12.16
N GLU A 123 0.80 -9.78 12.85
CA GLU A 123 0.29 -11.12 13.15
C GLU A 123 -0.92 -11.07 14.09
N ASN A 124 -0.88 -10.23 15.12
CA ASN A 124 -2.03 -10.01 16.00
C ASN A 124 -3.21 -9.40 15.26
N LEU A 125 -2.95 -8.40 14.40
CA LEU A 125 -3.97 -7.83 13.52
C LEU A 125 -4.59 -8.93 12.67
N LEU A 126 -3.76 -9.74 12.00
CA LEU A 126 -4.18 -10.85 11.17
C LEU A 126 -5.04 -11.88 11.91
N GLN A 127 -4.59 -12.33 13.08
CA GLN A 127 -5.33 -13.27 13.92
C GLN A 127 -6.70 -12.71 14.33
N ASN A 128 -6.78 -11.41 14.62
CA ASN A 128 -8.05 -10.77 14.96
C ASN A 128 -9.01 -10.71 13.76
N ILE A 129 -8.50 -10.58 12.51
CA ILE A 129 -9.34 -10.68 11.29
C ILE A 129 -9.98 -12.05 11.16
N GLU A 130 -9.32 -13.09 11.65
CA GLU A 130 -9.86 -14.45 11.56
C GLU A 130 -10.97 -14.71 12.58
N LYS A 131 -11.03 -13.93 13.66
CA LYS A 131 -11.98 -14.11 14.77
C LYS A 131 -13.29 -13.33 14.56
N SER A 132 -13.24 -12.02 14.36
CA SER A 132 -14.42 -11.21 14.00
C SER A 132 -14.04 -9.83 13.44
N GLU A 133 -14.89 -9.28 12.56
CA GLU A 133 -14.70 -7.91 12.05
C GLU A 133 -14.89 -6.83 13.13
N ASP A 134 -15.68 -7.12 14.16
CA ASP A 134 -15.96 -6.18 15.26
C ASP A 134 -14.79 -6.05 16.23
N ASP A 135 -14.08 -7.15 16.53
CA ASP A 135 -12.86 -7.10 17.35
C ASP A 135 -11.81 -6.18 16.72
N LEU A 136 -11.75 -6.15 15.38
CA LEU A 136 -10.86 -5.27 14.67
C LEU A 136 -11.28 -3.79 14.74
N ARG A 137 -12.59 -3.48 14.78
CA ARG A 137 -13.09 -2.10 14.95
C ARG A 137 -12.69 -1.51 16.30
N LYS A 138 -12.44 -2.37 17.29
CA LYS A 138 -12.04 -2.02 18.66
C LYS A 138 -10.53 -1.98 18.89
N ILE A 139 -9.72 -2.19 17.86
CA ILE A 139 -8.26 -2.13 17.97
C ILE A 139 -7.84 -0.81 18.62
N SER A 140 -6.96 -0.93 19.60
CA SER A 140 -6.50 0.21 20.37
C SER A 140 -5.71 1.18 19.50
N ARG A 141 -5.71 2.46 19.88
CA ARG A 141 -4.82 3.46 19.26
C ARG A 141 -3.35 3.02 19.29
N GLY A 142 -2.92 2.34 20.36
CA GLY A 142 -1.55 1.86 20.51
C GLY A 142 -1.18 0.86 19.43
N GLU A 143 -2.07 -0.10 19.15
CA GLU A 143 -1.88 -1.08 18.08
C GLU A 143 -1.91 -0.46 16.69
N ILE A 144 -2.89 0.43 16.42
CA ILE A 144 -2.91 1.20 15.16
C ILE A 144 -1.59 1.96 14.99
N ASN A 145 -1.10 2.63 16.02
CA ASN A 145 0.15 3.38 15.95
C ASN A 145 1.36 2.51 15.62
N LYS A 146 1.47 1.33 16.24
CA LYS A 146 2.53 0.36 15.96
C LYS A 146 2.50 -0.08 14.50
N ILE A 147 1.31 -0.35 13.94
CA ILE A 147 1.17 -0.73 12.52
C ILE A 147 1.54 0.43 11.61
N LEU A 148 1.09 1.66 11.91
CA LEU A 148 1.44 2.84 11.12
C LEU A 148 2.93 3.18 11.21
N GLU A 149 3.57 2.95 12.35
CA GLU A 149 5.03 3.11 12.52
C GLU A 149 5.80 2.06 11.73
N PHE A 150 5.36 0.79 11.77
CA PHE A 150 5.89 -0.25 10.89
C PHE A 150 5.80 0.19 9.42
N ILE A 151 4.65 0.67 8.97
CA ILE A 151 4.44 1.19 7.60
C ILE A 151 5.42 2.32 7.26
N LEU A 152 5.67 3.26 8.18
CA LEU A 152 6.55 4.40 7.95
C LEU A 152 8.04 4.03 7.94
N ILE A 153 8.49 3.14 8.81
CA ILE A 153 9.91 2.73 8.85
C ILE A 153 10.29 1.97 7.56
N ASN A 154 9.38 1.18 7.03
CA ASN A 154 9.58 0.45 5.78
C ASN A 154 9.66 1.38 4.54
N GLU A 155 9.13 2.61 4.62
CA GLU A 155 9.12 3.56 3.49
C GLU A 155 10.49 4.10 3.11
N ASN A 156 11.23 4.57 4.11
CA ASN A 156 12.40 5.42 3.91
C ASN A 156 13.59 4.68 3.28
N ASN A 157 13.47 3.36 3.11
CA ASN A 157 14.62 2.51 2.95
C ASN A 157 14.55 1.55 1.75
N ILE A 158 13.83 1.86 0.67
CA ILE A 158 13.68 0.88 -0.44
C ILE A 158 14.11 1.40 -1.81
N LEU A 159 14.40 2.70 -1.97
CA LEU A 159 14.87 3.28 -3.25
C LEU A 159 16.15 4.13 -3.14
N SER A 160 16.89 4.08 -2.01
CA SER A 160 18.14 4.85 -1.91
C SER A 160 19.29 4.15 -2.64
N LYS A 161 20.20 4.92 -3.22
CA LYS A 161 21.45 4.40 -3.83
C LYS A 161 22.25 3.52 -2.87
N GLU A 162 22.14 3.74 -1.57
CA GLU A 162 22.80 2.93 -0.55
C GLU A 162 22.18 1.53 -0.45
N ILE A 163 20.86 1.40 -0.65
CA ILE A 163 20.18 0.11 -0.62
C ILE A 163 20.50 -0.71 -1.86
N ILE A 164 20.57 -0.07 -3.03
CA ILE A 164 21.00 -0.75 -4.27
C ILE A 164 22.42 -1.32 -4.07
N LYS A 165 23.36 -0.54 -3.54
CA LYS A 165 24.72 -1.01 -3.20
C LYS A 165 24.71 -2.15 -2.17
N LYS A 166 23.85 -2.07 -1.15
CA LYS A 166 23.69 -3.15 -0.16
C LYS A 166 23.16 -4.42 -0.83
N VAL A 167 22.15 -4.32 -1.69
CA VAL A 167 21.62 -5.47 -2.44
C VAL A 167 22.72 -6.10 -3.29
N GLU A 168 23.48 -5.29 -4.03
CA GLU A 168 24.61 -5.75 -4.84
C GLU A 168 25.64 -6.54 -4.01
N SER A 169 26.05 -6.01 -2.85
CA SER A 169 26.98 -6.72 -1.96
C SER A 169 26.44 -8.07 -1.48
N LYS A 170 25.14 -8.17 -1.24
CA LYS A 170 24.49 -9.37 -0.69
C LYS A 170 24.23 -10.43 -1.75
N LEU A 171 24.03 -10.02 -3.01
CA LEU A 171 23.85 -10.94 -4.14
C LEU A 171 25.13 -11.69 -4.51
N LYS A 172 26.31 -11.19 -4.09
CA LYS A 172 27.58 -11.92 -4.22
C LYS A 172 27.59 -13.22 -3.42
N GLU A 173 26.79 -13.31 -2.35
CA GLU A 173 26.67 -14.53 -1.55
C GLU A 173 25.68 -15.52 -2.18
N LYS A 174 26.17 -16.71 -2.59
CA LYS A 174 25.38 -17.75 -3.27
C LYS A 174 24.10 -18.14 -2.52
N ARG A 175 24.17 -18.27 -1.18
CA ARG A 175 23.01 -18.60 -0.33
C ARG A 175 21.94 -17.51 -0.38
N ARG A 176 22.33 -16.23 -0.29
CA ARG A 176 21.40 -15.09 -0.31
C ARG A 176 20.78 -14.91 -1.67
N ARG A 177 21.56 -15.03 -2.74
CA ARG A 177 21.07 -15.01 -4.12
C ARG A 177 20.04 -16.11 -4.38
N GLY A 178 20.32 -17.34 -3.93
CA GLY A 178 19.36 -18.46 -4.04
C GLY A 178 18.05 -18.20 -3.30
N TRP A 179 18.12 -17.63 -2.09
CA TRP A 179 16.94 -17.25 -1.32
C TRP A 179 16.10 -16.16 -2.03
N ILE A 180 16.72 -15.09 -2.54
CA ILE A 180 16.03 -14.05 -3.32
C ILE A 180 15.39 -14.64 -4.57
N LYS A 181 16.09 -15.53 -5.29
CA LYS A 181 15.56 -16.21 -6.48
C LYS A 181 14.28 -16.98 -6.15
N GLN A 182 14.25 -17.74 -5.04
CA GLN A 182 13.04 -18.43 -4.59
C GLN A 182 11.90 -17.48 -4.22
N LEU A 183 12.23 -16.38 -3.54
CA LEU A 183 11.27 -15.37 -3.14
C LEU A 183 10.61 -14.69 -4.37
N LEU A 184 11.40 -14.35 -5.39
CA LEU A 184 10.91 -13.81 -6.66
C LEU A 184 9.99 -14.80 -7.38
N ILE A 185 10.37 -16.07 -7.47
CA ILE A 185 9.54 -17.14 -8.07
C ILE A 185 8.19 -17.24 -7.35
N LYS A 186 8.20 -17.16 -6.02
CA LYS A 186 6.98 -17.23 -5.21
C LYS A 186 6.04 -16.06 -5.49
N PHE A 187 6.57 -14.86 -5.67
CA PHE A 187 5.75 -13.67 -5.93
C PHE A 187 5.14 -13.61 -7.33
N THR A 188 5.86 -14.11 -8.34
CA THR A 188 5.37 -14.05 -9.72
C THR A 188 4.39 -15.18 -10.05
N LYS A 189 4.11 -16.08 -9.10
CA LYS A 189 3.08 -17.14 -9.18
C LYS A 189 3.15 -18.06 -10.42
N SER A 190 4.15 -17.99 -11.31
CA SER A 190 4.57 -19.05 -12.27
C SER A 190 5.58 -18.59 -13.34
N ARG A 191 6.41 -19.56 -13.81
CA ARG A 191 7.18 -19.68 -15.06
C ARG A 191 7.94 -18.44 -15.59
N ILE A 192 8.77 -17.83 -14.76
CA ILE A 192 9.86 -17.00 -15.29
C ILE A 192 10.89 -17.93 -15.95
N ARG A 193 11.26 -17.68 -17.21
CA ARG A 193 12.39 -18.39 -17.86
C ARG A 193 13.69 -18.04 -17.14
N ASP A 194 14.65 -18.95 -17.03
CA ASP A 194 15.89 -18.67 -16.29
C ASP A 194 16.61 -17.39 -16.76
N SER A 195 16.55 -17.06 -18.05
CA SER A 195 17.10 -15.80 -18.59
C SER A 195 16.41 -14.54 -18.03
N ASP A 196 15.09 -14.58 -17.88
CA ASP A 196 14.30 -13.48 -17.32
C ASP A 196 14.52 -13.37 -15.79
N LEU A 197 14.83 -14.50 -15.15
CA LEU A 197 15.11 -14.57 -13.72
C LEU A 197 16.47 -13.96 -13.37
N GLU A 198 17.47 -14.13 -14.23
CA GLU A 198 18.77 -13.48 -14.06
C GLU A 198 18.69 -11.96 -14.25
N LEU A 199 17.85 -11.46 -15.16
CA LEU A 199 17.54 -10.03 -15.28
C LEU A 199 16.84 -9.49 -14.02
N ALA A 200 15.91 -10.27 -13.47
CA ALA A 200 15.21 -9.95 -12.22
C ALA A 200 16.11 -9.98 -10.97
N LEU A 201 17.32 -10.56 -11.06
CA LEU A 201 18.32 -10.60 -9.99
C LEU A 201 19.30 -9.41 -10.02
N SER A 202 19.07 -8.39 -10.85
CA SER A 202 19.82 -7.12 -10.76
C SER A 202 19.47 -6.36 -9.47
N PRO A 203 20.43 -5.63 -8.86
CA PRO A 203 20.18 -4.82 -7.67
C PRO A 203 19.01 -3.85 -7.82
N GLU A 204 18.91 -3.21 -8.99
CA GLU A 204 17.82 -2.30 -9.34
C GLU A 204 16.48 -3.02 -9.42
N ALA A 205 16.40 -4.18 -10.09
CA ALA A 205 15.16 -4.95 -10.18
C ALA A 205 14.67 -5.43 -8.81
N ILE A 206 15.59 -5.87 -7.93
CA ILE A 206 15.23 -6.29 -6.56
C ILE A 206 14.76 -5.11 -5.72
N SER A 207 15.45 -3.96 -5.81
CA SER A 207 15.04 -2.73 -5.10
C SER A 207 13.63 -2.30 -5.53
N ASN A 208 13.36 -2.36 -6.82
CA ASN A 208 12.07 -2.04 -7.41
C ASN A 208 10.96 -3.02 -7.00
N GLN A 209 11.25 -4.33 -7.01
CA GLN A 209 10.30 -5.34 -6.58
C GLN A 209 9.96 -5.17 -5.10
N ALA A 210 10.97 -4.93 -4.27
CA ALA A 210 10.78 -4.65 -2.86
C ALA A 210 9.91 -3.40 -2.65
N TYR A 211 10.11 -2.35 -3.46
CA TYR A 211 9.28 -1.15 -3.39
C TYR A 211 7.81 -1.47 -3.64
N PHE A 212 7.49 -2.20 -4.72
CA PHE A 212 6.11 -2.58 -5.01
C PHE A 212 5.49 -3.48 -3.97
N MET A 213 6.23 -4.45 -3.46
CA MET A 213 5.75 -5.30 -2.38
C MET A 213 5.42 -4.48 -1.14
N THR A 214 6.29 -3.52 -0.81
CA THR A 214 6.08 -2.60 0.30
C THR A 214 4.83 -1.77 0.09
N LEU A 215 4.68 -1.18 -1.10
CA LEU A 215 3.50 -0.41 -1.45
C LEU A 215 2.23 -1.25 -1.36
N SER A 216 2.25 -2.48 -1.90
CA SER A 216 1.16 -3.45 -1.77
C SER A 216 0.82 -3.67 -0.30
N VAL A 217 1.77 -4.14 0.53
CA VAL A 217 1.51 -4.44 1.94
C VAL A 217 1.01 -3.21 2.70
N ARG A 218 1.56 -2.03 2.44
CA ARG A 218 1.10 -0.77 3.07
C ARG A 218 -0.35 -0.49 2.72
N LEU A 219 -0.71 -0.53 1.44
CA LEU A 219 -2.08 -0.31 1.00
C LEU A 219 -3.04 -1.31 1.62
N HIS A 220 -2.65 -2.59 1.68
CA HIS A 220 -3.45 -3.63 2.31
C HIS A 220 -3.66 -3.38 3.81
N LEU A 221 -2.60 -3.13 4.58
CA LEU A 221 -2.72 -2.86 6.01
C LEU A 221 -3.57 -1.61 6.29
N LEU A 222 -3.42 -0.55 5.49
CA LEU A 222 -4.18 0.69 5.65
C LEU A 222 -5.65 0.51 5.26
N SER A 223 -5.92 -0.17 4.14
CA SER A 223 -7.27 -0.55 3.74
C SER A 223 -7.91 -1.43 4.81
N LEU A 224 -7.21 -2.42 5.36
CA LEU A 224 -7.77 -3.26 6.43
C LEU A 224 -8.19 -2.44 7.65
N LEU A 225 -7.30 -1.58 8.16
CA LEU A 225 -7.58 -0.78 9.36
C LEU A 225 -8.74 0.20 9.17
N THR A 226 -9.04 0.58 7.93
CA THR A 226 -10.08 1.56 7.63
C THR A 226 -11.38 0.90 7.15
N PHE A 227 -11.31 -0.22 6.43
CA PHE A 227 -12.44 -0.90 5.81
C PHE A 227 -13.42 -1.46 6.81
N LEU A 228 -12.98 -1.79 8.02
CA LEU A 228 -13.85 -2.26 9.10
C LEU A 228 -14.94 -1.25 9.45
N HIS A 229 -14.70 0.02 9.14
CA HIS A 229 -15.64 1.11 9.38
C HIS A 229 -16.51 1.41 8.15
N PHE A 230 -16.61 0.52 7.15
CA PHE A 230 -17.36 0.81 5.91
C PHE A 230 -18.87 0.90 6.12
N ASN A 231 -19.43 0.04 6.98
CA ASN A 231 -20.89 -0.09 7.17
C ASN A 231 -21.45 0.80 8.29
N THR A 232 -20.85 0.80 9.49
CA THR A 232 -21.42 1.53 10.64
C THR A 232 -21.71 3.01 10.38
N PRO A 233 -20.81 3.79 9.75
CA PRO A 233 -21.09 5.20 9.48
C PRO A 233 -22.20 5.43 8.46
N ARG A 234 -22.53 4.43 7.63
CA ARG A 234 -23.59 4.50 6.60
C ARG A 234 -24.94 4.02 7.11
N TYR A 235 -24.93 2.99 7.95
CA TYR A 235 -26.13 2.30 8.42
C TYR A 235 -26.19 2.37 9.95
N PRO A 236 -26.83 3.41 10.52
CA PRO A 236 -26.86 3.63 11.96
C PRO A 236 -27.67 2.59 12.76
N TYR A 237 -28.32 1.64 12.06
CA TYR A 237 -29.14 0.57 12.64
C TYR A 237 -28.56 -0.83 12.43
N ASP A 238 -27.31 -0.95 11.97
CA ASP A 238 -26.69 -2.25 11.74
C ASP A 238 -26.48 -3.00 13.07
N LYS A 239 -27.45 -3.86 13.41
CA LYS A 239 -27.44 -4.69 14.63
C LYS A 239 -26.28 -5.67 14.70
N LYS A 240 -25.52 -5.85 13.62
CA LYS A 240 -24.37 -6.74 13.57
C LYS A 240 -23.07 -6.08 14.03
N SER A 241 -23.06 -4.77 14.30
CA SER A 241 -21.88 -4.10 14.84
C SER A 241 -22.09 -3.62 16.27
N GLU A 242 -21.15 -3.94 17.13
CA GLU A 242 -21.09 -3.42 18.49
C GLU A 242 -20.62 -1.94 18.56
N VAL A 243 -20.08 -1.40 17.46
CA VAL A 243 -19.76 0.03 17.32
C VAL A 243 -20.86 0.69 16.49
N ASN A 244 -21.52 1.71 17.05
CA ASN A 244 -22.57 2.49 16.41
C ASN A 244 -22.06 3.82 15.85
N PHE A 245 -22.91 4.51 15.08
CA PHE A 245 -22.60 5.83 14.51
C PHE A 245 -22.13 6.84 15.57
N PHE A 246 -22.76 6.85 16.74
CA PHE A 246 -22.46 7.77 17.83
C PHE A 246 -21.17 7.42 18.61
N ASP A 247 -20.63 6.22 18.43
CA ASP A 247 -19.42 5.78 19.12
C ASP A 247 -18.13 6.32 18.48
N TYR A 248 -18.23 6.91 17.28
CA TYR A 248 -17.14 7.64 16.62
C TYR A 248 -16.88 8.96 17.36
N THR A 249 -16.19 8.84 18.47
CA THR A 249 -15.72 9.97 19.27
C THR A 249 -14.20 10.07 19.17
N THR A 250 -13.64 11.16 19.71
CA THR A 250 -12.19 11.27 19.86
C THR A 250 -11.60 10.18 20.76
N ARG A 251 -12.36 9.28 21.39
CA ARG A 251 -11.83 8.14 22.15
C ARG A 251 -11.47 6.96 21.26
N LEU A 252 -12.17 6.78 20.13
CA LEU A 252 -12.01 5.65 19.23
C LEU A 252 -10.65 5.70 18.51
N GLY A 253 -9.98 4.54 18.41
CA GLY A 253 -8.61 4.43 17.90
C GLY A 253 -8.45 4.98 16.48
N ILE A 254 -9.39 4.65 15.59
CA ILE A 254 -9.41 5.14 14.20
C ILE A 254 -9.52 6.67 14.17
N VAL A 255 -10.46 7.25 14.94
CA VAL A 255 -10.73 8.69 14.98
C VAL A 255 -9.51 9.46 15.49
N LYS A 256 -8.86 9.00 16.58
CA LYS A 256 -7.62 9.61 17.09
C LYS A 256 -6.48 9.56 16.07
N SER A 257 -6.52 8.63 15.12
CA SER A 257 -5.42 8.34 14.19
C SER A 257 -5.66 8.91 12.79
N ILE A 258 -6.85 9.48 12.49
CA ILE A 258 -7.22 10.01 11.16
C ILE A 258 -6.12 10.89 10.56
N ASN A 259 -5.59 11.85 11.31
CA ASN A 259 -4.52 12.73 10.82
C ASN A 259 -3.22 11.98 10.44
N LYS A 260 -2.87 10.89 11.15
CA LYS A 260 -1.69 10.07 10.83
C LYS A 260 -1.94 9.25 9.58
N PHE A 261 -3.13 8.66 9.43
CA PHE A 261 -3.56 7.99 8.20
C PHE A 261 -3.50 8.92 6.99
N LEU A 262 -4.07 10.12 7.11
CA LEU A 262 -4.10 11.11 6.03
C LEU A 262 -2.71 11.59 5.63
N LYS A 263 -1.78 11.73 6.58
CA LYS A 263 -0.36 12.01 6.25
C LYS A 263 0.28 10.86 5.46
N ILE A 264 -0.03 9.62 5.81
CA ILE A 264 0.47 8.44 5.08
C ILE A 264 -0.19 8.37 3.69
N PHE A 265 -1.48 8.68 3.59
CA PHE A 265 -2.19 8.77 2.33
C PHE A 265 -1.52 9.78 1.39
N ASP A 266 -1.27 11.01 1.84
CA ASP A 266 -0.61 12.05 1.02
C ASP A 266 0.74 11.57 0.46
N LYS A 267 1.53 10.90 1.31
CA LYS A 267 2.81 10.34 0.89
C LYS A 267 2.63 9.29 -0.20
N ILE A 268 1.74 8.32 0.01
CA ILE A 268 1.51 7.25 -0.95
C ILE A 268 0.96 7.81 -2.25
N ILE A 269 -0.07 8.67 -2.21
CA ILE A 269 -0.68 9.19 -3.43
C ILE A 269 0.30 10.06 -4.23
N SER A 270 1.19 10.78 -3.56
CA SER A 270 2.24 11.56 -4.24
C SER A 270 3.21 10.71 -5.07
N THR A 271 3.36 9.41 -4.76
CA THR A 271 4.18 8.50 -5.56
C THR A 271 3.57 8.18 -6.93
N PHE A 272 2.29 8.50 -7.13
CA PHE A 272 1.59 8.36 -8.41
C PHE A 272 1.37 9.70 -9.11
N GLU A 273 1.65 10.82 -8.44
CA GLU A 273 1.52 12.15 -9.03
C GLU A 273 2.82 12.53 -9.75
N PRO A 274 2.73 13.11 -10.96
CA PRO A 274 3.91 13.70 -11.58
C PRO A 274 4.40 14.84 -10.70
N GLU A 275 5.68 14.82 -10.31
CA GLU A 275 6.27 15.93 -9.56
C GLU A 275 5.99 17.25 -10.29
N GLN A 276 5.27 18.17 -9.64
CA GLN A 276 5.18 19.54 -10.13
C GLN A 276 6.59 20.11 -10.18
N THR A 277 7.13 20.25 -11.38
CA THR A 277 8.38 20.97 -11.59
C THR A 277 8.17 22.39 -11.09
N THR A 278 8.69 22.68 -9.90
CA THR A 278 8.87 24.04 -9.45
C THR A 278 9.75 24.71 -10.49
N LYS A 279 9.12 25.51 -11.37
CA LYS A 279 9.80 26.50 -12.20
C LYS A 279 10.50 27.46 -11.24
N LYS A 280 11.70 27.11 -10.78
CA LYS A 280 12.67 28.10 -10.34
C LYS A 280 12.84 29.03 -11.52
N LYS A 281 12.22 30.20 -11.42
CA LYS A 281 12.56 31.38 -12.23
C LYS A 281 14.07 31.54 -12.13
N ARG A 282 14.80 30.99 -13.10
CA ARG A 282 16.00 31.64 -13.60
C ARG A 282 15.49 32.97 -14.12
N LYS A 283 15.49 34.00 -13.27
CA LYS A 283 15.66 35.36 -13.75
C LYS A 283 16.95 35.29 -14.57
N GLN A 284 16.75 35.22 -15.88
CA GLN A 284 17.81 35.41 -16.84
C GLN A 284 18.40 36.78 -16.56
N ASN A 285 19.73 36.82 -16.51
CA ASN A 285 20.49 38.01 -16.83
C ASN A 285 19.91 38.62 -18.11
N LYS A 286 19.29 39.78 -17.98
CA LYS A 286 19.35 40.91 -18.90
C LYS A 286 19.22 42.18 -18.06
#